data_AF-A0A519V6R1-F1
#
_entry.id   AF-A0A519V6R1-F1
#
_cell.length_a   1.000
_cell.length_b   1.000
_cell.length_c   1.000
_cell.angle_alpha   90.00
_cell.angle_beta   90.00
_cell.angle_gamma   90.00
#
_symmetry.space_group_name_H-M   'P 1'
#
loop_
_entity.id
_entity.type
_entity.pdbx_description
1 polymer ?
#
loop_
_entity_poly.entity_id
_entity_poly.type
_entity_poly.pdbx_seq_one_letter_code
_entity_poly.pdbx_strand_id
1 'polypeptide(L)'
;RIAGVTVTNGQAFSMRAGGRSPMAIVLDGMNMGNEFSMDDIPVTDIESVEVLKPGANTAIYGSSGGSGVLVITTKRGAGTESNYSRYSPGIVTYSPKGYYLMREFYSPKYTATPDPKPDFRSTVYWNPHLVTDPTGKANLNYFNTDQVGTYRIVIEGIDAEGNLARKVVTYKVN
;
A
#
# COMPACT_ATOMS: atom_id res chain seq x y z
N ARG A 1 -11.59 -20.27 -7.54
CA ARG A 1 -11.07 -21.66 -7.68
C ARG A 1 -9.57 -21.56 -7.93
N ILE A 2 -8.76 -22.32 -7.20
CA ILE A 2 -7.28 -22.26 -7.29
C ILE A 2 -6.80 -23.58 -7.90
N ALA A 3 -5.96 -23.49 -8.93
CA ALA A 3 -5.47 -24.68 -9.62
C ALA A 3 -4.64 -25.57 -8.67
N GLY A 4 -5.04 -26.84 -8.57
CA GLY A 4 -4.38 -27.84 -7.72
C GLY A 4 -4.76 -27.78 -6.24
N VAL A 5 -5.78 -26.99 -5.87
CA VAL A 5 -6.35 -26.97 -4.52
C VAL A 5 -7.85 -27.27 -4.60
N THR A 6 -8.31 -28.18 -3.77
CA THR A 6 -9.73 -28.54 -3.62
C THR A 6 -10.15 -28.35 -2.18
N VAL A 7 -11.34 -27.79 -1.98
CA VAL A 7 -11.95 -27.63 -0.66
C VAL A 7 -13.13 -28.57 -0.56
N THR A 8 -13.24 -29.33 0.52
CA THR A 8 -14.34 -30.28 0.76
C THR A 8 -14.61 -30.34 2.25
N ASN A 9 -15.88 -30.16 2.64
CA ASN A 9 -16.33 -30.15 4.05
C ASN A 9 -15.47 -29.24 4.94
N GLY A 10 -15.30 -27.97 4.56
CA GLY A 10 -14.52 -27.00 5.33
C GLY A 10 -13.01 -27.25 5.40
N GLN A 11 -12.46 -28.28 4.74
CA GLN A 11 -11.04 -28.60 4.74
C GLN A 11 -10.39 -28.38 3.36
N ALA A 12 -9.18 -27.84 3.36
CA ALA A 12 -8.40 -27.58 2.15
C ALA A 12 -7.44 -28.74 1.84
N PHE A 13 -7.38 -29.14 0.58
CA PHE A 13 -6.52 -30.22 0.11
C PHE A 13 -5.70 -29.79 -1.10
N SER A 14 -4.43 -30.19 -1.10
CA SER A 14 -3.55 -30.11 -2.25
C SER A 14 -3.73 -31.36 -3.11
N MET A 15 -3.87 -31.15 -4.41
CA MET A 15 -4.01 -32.20 -5.43
C MET A 15 -2.69 -32.52 -6.14
N ARG A 16 -1.55 -32.24 -5.48
CA ARG A 16 -0.20 -32.48 -6.01
C ARG A 16 0.35 -33.81 -5.49
N ALA A 17 1.32 -34.37 -6.21
CA ALA A 17 2.01 -35.63 -5.88
C ALA A 17 1.14 -36.92 -5.96
N GLY A 18 0.19 -36.98 -6.90
CA GLY A 18 -0.54 -38.22 -7.20
C GLY A 18 -1.65 -38.59 -6.20
N GLY A 19 -2.01 -37.69 -5.28
CA GLY A 19 -3.05 -37.91 -4.28
C GLY A 19 -3.62 -36.61 -3.70
N ARG A 20 -4.60 -36.76 -2.80
CA ARG A 20 -5.27 -35.69 -2.06
C ARG A 20 -4.64 -35.59 -0.67
N SER A 21 -3.92 -34.50 -0.39
CA SER A 21 -3.25 -34.28 0.90
C SER A 21 -3.83 -33.08 1.64
N PRO A 22 -4.13 -33.18 2.94
CA PRO A 22 -4.67 -32.05 3.71
C PRO A 22 -3.64 -30.93 3.84
N MET A 23 -4.09 -29.69 3.66
CA MET A 23 -3.27 -28.49 3.85
C MET A 23 -3.47 -27.95 5.27
N ALA A 24 -2.42 -27.38 5.87
CA ALA A 24 -2.56 -26.69 7.14
C ALA A 24 -3.34 -25.38 6.96
N ILE A 25 -4.17 -25.04 7.95
CA ILE A 25 -4.91 -23.78 7.99
C ILE A 25 -4.31 -22.91 9.08
N VAL A 26 -3.97 -21.68 8.72
CA VAL A 26 -3.45 -20.67 9.63
C VAL A 26 -4.44 -19.52 9.68
N LEU A 27 -4.98 -19.24 10.86
CA LEU A 27 -5.90 -18.13 11.10
C LEU A 27 -5.19 -17.06 11.94
N ASP A 28 -5.04 -15.85 11.39
CA ASP A 28 -4.38 -14.72 12.07
C ASP A 28 -2.98 -15.04 12.64
N GLY A 29 -2.26 -15.95 11.97
CA GLY A 29 -0.93 -16.42 12.37
C GLY A 29 -0.92 -17.61 13.35
N MET A 30 -2.08 -18.14 13.73
CA MET A 30 -2.19 -19.36 14.55
C MET A 30 -2.51 -20.57 13.67
N ASN A 31 -1.76 -21.66 13.85
CA ASN A 31 -2.06 -22.92 13.18
C ASN A 31 -3.29 -23.55 13.86
N MET A 32 -4.34 -23.77 13.08
CA MET A 32 -5.62 -24.27 13.58
C MET A 32 -5.68 -25.80 13.67
N GLY A 33 -4.67 -26.51 13.15
CA GLY A 33 -4.63 -27.97 13.11
C GLY A 33 -5.61 -28.57 12.10
N ASN A 34 -5.79 -29.89 12.17
CA ASN A 34 -6.57 -30.66 11.18
C ASN A 34 -8.08 -30.69 11.48
N GLU A 35 -8.49 -30.35 12.70
CA GLU A 35 -9.89 -30.42 13.16
C GLU A 35 -10.67 -29.14 12.85
N PHE A 36 -9.97 -28.08 12.43
CA PHE A 36 -10.58 -26.81 12.13
C PHE A 36 -11.30 -26.83 10.78
N SER A 37 -12.55 -26.35 10.80
CA SER A 37 -13.36 -26.16 9.61
C SER A 37 -13.33 -24.68 9.20
N MET A 38 -13.01 -24.41 7.93
CA MET A 38 -13.15 -23.06 7.39
C MET A 38 -14.61 -22.57 7.38
N ASP A 39 -15.58 -23.48 7.48
CA ASP A 39 -16.99 -23.12 7.54
C ASP A 39 -17.35 -22.39 8.84
N ASP A 40 -16.49 -22.45 9.86
CA ASP A 40 -16.66 -21.76 11.14
C ASP A 40 -16.25 -20.27 11.07
N ILE A 41 -15.67 -19.82 9.95
CA ILE A 41 -15.26 -18.42 9.75
C ILE A 41 -16.31 -17.71 8.90
N PRO A 42 -16.98 -16.67 9.43
CA PRO A 42 -17.86 -15.83 8.62
C PRO A 42 -17.07 -15.15 7.49
N VAL A 43 -17.55 -15.27 6.26
CA VAL A 43 -16.90 -14.65 5.08
C VAL A 43 -16.83 -13.13 5.21
N THR A 44 -17.76 -12.52 5.95
CA THR A 44 -17.75 -11.08 6.26
C THR A 44 -16.52 -10.65 7.03
N ASP A 45 -15.92 -11.55 7.79
CA ASP A 45 -14.80 -11.28 8.69
C ASP A 45 -13.47 -11.60 8.02
N ILE A 46 -13.46 -12.15 6.80
CA ILE A 46 -12.23 -12.46 6.06
C ILE A 46 -11.71 -11.20 5.37
N GLU A 47 -10.46 -10.81 5.68
CA GLU A 47 -9.72 -9.75 5.00
C GLU A 47 -8.97 -10.29 3.78
N SER A 48 -8.20 -11.36 3.97
CA SER A 48 -7.42 -11.97 2.90
C SER A 48 -7.27 -13.48 3.08
N VAL A 49 -7.06 -14.17 1.96
CA VAL A 49 -6.77 -15.61 1.91
C VAL A 49 -5.57 -15.82 1.01
N GLU A 50 -4.50 -16.39 1.55
CA GLU A 50 -3.28 -16.71 0.82
C GLU A 50 -3.06 -18.22 0.75
N VAL A 51 -2.64 -18.69 -0.42
CA VAL A 51 -2.37 -20.11 -0.66
C VAL A 51 -0.90 -20.31 -0.95
N LEU A 52 -0.23 -20.95 0.00
CA LEU A 52 1.16 -21.36 -0.11
C LEU A 52 1.22 -22.80 -0.60
N LYS A 53 1.71 -22.98 -1.82
CA LYS A 53 1.96 -24.31 -2.38
C LYS A 53 3.16 -24.95 -1.66
N PRO A 54 3.20 -26.30 -1.54
CA PRO A 54 4.34 -27.01 -0.96
C PRO A 54 5.69 -26.54 -1.52
N GLY A 55 6.67 -26.30 -0.66
CA GLY A 55 8.02 -25.92 -1.07
C GLY A 55 8.71 -25.00 -0.06
N ALA A 56 9.66 -24.20 -0.53
CA ALA A 56 10.44 -23.29 0.32
C ALA A 56 9.56 -22.32 1.13
N ASN A 57 8.47 -21.83 0.53
CA ASN A 57 7.57 -20.85 1.17
C ASN A 57 6.76 -21.44 2.33
N THR A 58 6.65 -22.77 2.44
CA THR A 58 5.91 -23.41 3.55
C THR A 58 6.82 -23.91 4.67
N ALA A 59 8.15 -23.78 4.52
CA ALA A 59 9.13 -24.21 5.51
C ALA A 59 8.95 -23.51 6.87
N ILE A 60 8.46 -22.28 6.87
CA ILE A 60 8.18 -21.49 8.09
C ILE A 60 7.06 -22.11 8.94
N TYR A 61 6.21 -22.96 8.35
CA TYR A 61 5.13 -23.69 9.02
C TYR A 61 5.53 -25.12 9.41
N GLY A 62 6.81 -25.48 9.26
CA GLY A 62 7.37 -26.77 9.66
C GLY A 62 6.69 -27.96 8.96
N SER A 63 6.57 -29.08 9.70
CA SER A 63 5.96 -30.32 9.19
C SER A 63 4.51 -30.13 8.73
N SER A 64 3.78 -29.19 9.32
CA SER A 64 2.40 -28.87 8.95
C SER A 64 2.29 -28.25 7.55
N GLY A 65 3.35 -27.61 7.06
CA GLY A 65 3.40 -26.98 5.74
C GLY A 65 3.76 -27.93 4.59
N GLY A 66 4.03 -29.21 4.85
CA GLY A 66 4.52 -30.17 3.85
C GLY A 66 3.57 -30.37 2.66
N SER A 67 2.26 -30.25 2.89
CA SER A 67 1.23 -30.37 1.85
C SER A 67 0.73 -29.03 1.32
N GLY A 68 1.28 -27.92 1.81
CA GLY A 68 0.81 -26.57 1.55
C GLY A 68 0.11 -25.94 2.75
N VAL A 69 -0.03 -24.62 2.73
CA VAL A 69 -0.63 -23.84 3.82
C VAL A 69 -1.65 -22.87 3.25
N LEU A 70 -2.81 -22.81 3.88
CA LEU A 70 -3.83 -21.79 3.65
C LEU A 70 -3.76 -20.78 4.80
N VAL A 71 -3.43 -19.53 4.50
CA VAL A 71 -3.39 -18.46 5.49
C VAL A 71 -4.64 -17.61 5.32
N ILE A 72 -5.41 -17.47 6.39
CA ILE A 72 -6.63 -16.66 6.46
C ILE A 72 -6.36 -15.53 7.46
N THR A 73 -6.58 -14.30 7.00
CA THR A 73 -6.49 -13.10 7.84
C THR A 73 -7.87 -12.53 8.04
N THR A 74 -8.25 -12.22 9.29
CA THR A 74 -9.54 -11.62 9.62
C THR A 74 -9.47 -10.09 9.65
N LYS A 75 -10.57 -9.44 9.25
CA LYS A 75 -10.75 -7.99 9.33
C LYS A 75 -10.72 -7.59 10.80
N ARG A 76 -9.87 -6.62 11.11
CA ARG A 76 -9.87 -5.96 12.43
C ARG A 76 -10.64 -4.65 12.35
N GLY A 77 -11.43 -4.37 13.39
CA GLY A 77 -12.27 -3.17 13.48
C GLY A 77 -11.49 -1.89 13.19
N ALA A 78 -12.14 -0.97 12.48
CA ALA A 78 -11.56 0.26 11.97
C ALA A 78 -10.84 1.07 13.04
N GLY A 79 -9.52 1.02 12.98
CA GLY A 79 -8.60 1.85 13.74
C GLY A 79 -7.24 1.65 13.10
N THR A 80 -6.89 2.55 12.18
CA THR A 80 -5.51 2.85 11.84
C THR A 80 -4.66 2.71 13.11
N GLU A 81 -3.71 1.78 13.11
CA GLU A 81 -2.79 1.44 14.22
C GLU A 81 -3.16 0.28 15.17
N SER A 82 -3.58 -0.87 14.65
CA SER A 82 -3.53 -2.12 15.45
C SER A 82 -2.78 -3.26 14.77
N ASN A 83 -1.47 -3.29 15.01
CA ASN A 83 -0.57 -4.45 14.93
C ASN A 83 -0.19 -4.97 13.52
N TYR A 84 0.38 -4.10 12.67
CA TYR A 84 1.24 -4.52 11.55
C TYR A 84 2.58 -5.16 11.99
N SER A 85 2.79 -5.37 13.30
CA SER A 85 4.04 -5.83 13.89
C SER A 85 4.10 -7.31 14.24
N ARG A 86 3.12 -8.15 13.84
CA ARG A 86 3.34 -9.62 13.87
C ARG A 86 4.31 -9.98 12.74
N TYR A 87 5.60 -9.89 13.04
CA TYR A 87 6.66 -10.42 12.20
C TYR A 87 6.39 -11.91 11.93
N SER A 88 5.93 -12.22 10.73
CA SER A 88 5.82 -13.59 10.20
C SER A 88 7.00 -13.79 9.26
N PRO A 89 8.04 -14.56 9.66
CA PRO A 89 9.23 -14.74 8.85
C PRO A 89 8.87 -15.25 7.45
N GLY A 90 9.27 -14.53 6.40
CA GLY A 90 8.99 -14.90 4.99
C GLY A 90 7.73 -14.28 4.37
N ILE A 91 6.94 -13.51 5.13
CA ILE A 91 5.82 -12.71 4.61
C ILE A 91 6.21 -11.22 4.62
N VAL A 92 6.17 -10.58 3.45
CA VAL A 92 6.30 -9.12 3.34
C VAL A 92 4.90 -8.52 3.39
N THR A 93 4.50 -8.04 4.57
CA THR A 93 3.23 -7.34 4.74
C THR A 93 3.34 -5.93 4.18
N TYR A 94 2.90 -5.74 2.94
CA TYR A 94 2.81 -4.43 2.30
C TYR A 94 1.36 -3.95 2.31
N SER A 95 1.07 -2.89 3.07
CA SER A 95 -0.22 -2.18 3.00
C SER A 95 -0.05 -0.97 2.09
N PRO A 96 -0.48 -1.03 0.81
CA PRO A 96 -0.52 0.17 -0.02
C PRO A 96 -1.41 1.19 0.68
N LYS A 97 -0.93 2.41 0.89
CA LYS A 97 -1.67 3.48 1.58
C LYS A 97 -2.89 4.03 0.79
N GLY A 98 -3.34 3.30 -0.23
CA GLY A 98 -4.42 3.69 -1.13
C GLY A 98 -4.11 4.96 -1.92
N TYR A 99 -5.13 5.43 -2.65
CA TYR A 99 -5.12 6.73 -3.28
C TYR A 99 -5.28 7.82 -2.21
N TYR A 100 -4.27 8.68 -2.09
CA TYR A 100 -4.36 9.86 -1.25
C TYR A 100 -5.35 10.85 -1.87
N LEU A 101 -6.37 11.26 -1.11
CA LEU A 101 -7.19 12.40 -1.50
C LEU A 101 -6.27 13.59 -1.71
N MET A 102 -6.37 14.20 -2.89
CA MET A 102 -5.56 15.34 -3.29
C MET A 102 -5.62 16.43 -2.22
N ARG A 103 -4.53 16.63 -1.47
CA ARG A 103 -4.46 17.71 -0.47
C ARG A 103 -4.29 19.01 -1.18
N GLU A 104 -5.32 19.84 -1.13
CA GLU A 104 -5.18 21.25 -1.48
C GLU A 104 -4.31 21.94 -0.43
N PHE A 105 -3.21 22.53 -0.88
CA PHE A 105 -2.40 23.39 -0.04
C PHE A 105 -2.91 24.81 -0.12
N TYR A 106 -2.77 25.54 0.98
CA TYR A 106 -3.09 26.95 1.04
C TYR A 106 -2.29 27.75 0.00
N SER A 107 -2.99 28.42 -0.91
CA SER A 107 -2.45 29.39 -1.86
C SER A 107 -3.00 30.78 -1.52
N PRO A 108 -2.16 31.73 -1.05
CA PRO A 108 -2.60 33.07 -0.75
C PRO A 108 -3.12 33.77 -2.00
N LYS A 109 -4.15 34.61 -1.84
CA LYS A 109 -4.64 35.49 -2.90
C LYS A 109 -3.68 36.68 -3.04
N TYR A 110 -2.75 36.58 -4.00
CA TYR A 110 -1.67 37.56 -4.19
C TYR A 110 -2.11 38.96 -4.69
N THR A 111 -3.39 39.14 -5.05
CA THR A 111 -3.94 40.42 -5.51
C THR A 111 -4.56 41.26 -4.38
N ALA A 112 -4.47 40.80 -3.13
CA ALA A 112 -4.95 41.53 -1.96
C ALA A 112 -3.84 42.44 -1.39
N THR A 113 -4.24 43.46 -0.62
CA THR A 113 -3.31 44.23 0.22
C THR A 113 -2.39 43.27 1.00
N PRO A 114 -1.06 43.52 1.06
CA PRO A 114 -0.14 42.65 1.77
C PRO A 114 -0.62 42.39 3.19
N ASP A 115 -0.69 41.12 3.59
CA ASP A 115 -0.97 40.76 4.98
C ASP A 115 0.21 41.29 5.83
N PRO A 116 -0.03 42.11 6.86
CA PRO A 116 1.04 42.61 7.71
C PRO A 116 1.70 41.49 8.56
N LYS A 117 1.13 40.29 8.60
CA LYS A 117 1.70 39.15 9.31
C LYS A 117 2.83 38.51 8.48
N PRO A 118 3.98 38.19 9.11
CA PRO A 118 5.05 37.47 8.43
C PRO A 118 4.61 36.13 7.84
N ASP A 119 5.03 35.85 6.61
CA ASP A 119 4.79 34.59 5.90
C ASP A 119 5.92 33.59 6.19
N PHE A 120 5.58 32.51 6.88
CA PHE A 120 6.50 31.40 7.22
C PHE A 120 6.06 30.05 6.64
N ARG A 121 5.30 30.06 5.53
CA ARG A 121 4.82 28.82 4.92
C ARG A 121 5.99 27.96 4.43
N SER A 122 5.92 26.67 4.72
CA SER A 122 6.87 25.68 4.21
C SER A 122 6.60 25.28 2.75
N THR A 123 5.36 25.41 2.29
CA THR A 123 4.95 25.20 0.89
C THR A 123 4.48 26.51 0.29
N VAL A 124 5.28 27.05 -0.62
CA VAL A 124 5.09 28.38 -1.19
C VAL A 124 4.08 28.38 -2.34
N TYR A 125 4.17 27.34 -3.17
CA TYR A 125 3.35 27.11 -4.35
C TYR A 125 3.08 25.61 -4.49
N TRP A 126 1.84 25.27 -4.84
CA TRP A 126 1.45 23.91 -5.15
C TRP A 126 0.33 23.95 -6.19
N ASN A 127 0.52 23.24 -7.30
CA ASN A 127 -0.50 23.06 -8.33
C ASN A 127 -0.45 21.61 -8.82
N PRO A 128 -1.51 20.81 -8.59
CA PRO A 128 -1.57 19.41 -9.00
C PRO A 128 -1.94 19.25 -10.48
N HIS A 129 -2.41 20.32 -11.13
CA HIS A 129 -2.92 20.32 -12.49
C HIS A 129 -2.11 21.30 -13.34
N LEU A 130 -0.93 20.85 -13.75
CA LEU A 130 -0.06 21.56 -14.68
C LEU A 130 -0.06 20.84 -16.01
N VAL A 131 -0.64 21.47 -17.03
CA VAL A 131 -0.64 20.98 -18.41
C VAL A 131 0.38 21.80 -19.19
N THR A 132 1.31 21.12 -19.86
CA THR A 132 2.29 21.77 -20.75
C THR A 132 1.64 22.15 -22.08
N ASP A 133 2.23 23.13 -22.75
CA ASP A 133 1.92 23.41 -24.16
C ASP A 133 2.34 22.24 -25.08
N PRO A 134 1.94 22.25 -26.37
CA PRO A 134 2.34 21.22 -27.33
C PRO A 134 3.86 21.09 -27.56
N THR A 135 4.66 22.05 -27.07
CA THR A 135 6.13 22.00 -27.12
C THR A 135 6.74 21.43 -25.83
N GLY A 136 5.91 21.00 -24.88
CA GLY A 136 6.32 20.43 -23.60
C GLY A 136 6.73 21.47 -22.55
N LYS A 137 6.37 22.75 -22.73
CA LYS A 137 6.72 23.82 -21.79
C LYS A 137 5.54 24.24 -20.93
N ALA A 138 5.83 24.62 -19.69
CA ALA A 138 4.88 25.24 -18.78
C ALA A 138 5.56 26.39 -18.04
N ASN A 139 4.84 27.48 -17.83
CA ASN A 139 5.31 28.64 -17.08
C ASN A 139 4.54 28.74 -15.76
N LEU A 140 5.27 29.02 -14.68
CA LEU A 140 4.75 29.12 -13.32
C LEU A 140 5.25 30.43 -12.71
N ASN A 141 4.35 31.20 -12.10
CA ASN A 141 4.68 32.41 -11.38
C ASN A 141 4.15 32.29 -9.95
N TYR A 142 5.00 32.57 -8.96
CA TYR A 142 4.64 32.55 -7.55
C TYR A 142 5.56 33.47 -6.76
N PHE A 143 5.12 33.87 -5.56
CA PHE A 143 5.91 34.71 -4.65
C PHE A 143 6.54 33.85 -3.56
N ASN A 144 7.77 34.18 -3.13
CA ASN A 144 8.41 33.54 -1.99
C ASN A 144 7.80 34.01 -0.66
N THR A 145 8.15 33.33 0.43
CA THR A 145 7.81 33.75 1.79
C THR A 145 8.89 34.69 2.34
N ASP A 146 8.69 35.21 3.54
CA ASP A 146 9.66 36.09 4.22
C ASP A 146 10.89 35.32 4.75
N GLN A 147 10.94 33.99 4.59
CA GLN A 147 12.07 33.19 5.04
C GLN A 147 13.20 33.16 4.01
N VAL A 148 14.36 33.67 4.41
CA VAL A 148 15.63 33.47 3.70
C VAL A 148 16.04 32.01 3.81
N GLY A 149 16.50 31.42 2.70
CA GLY A 149 16.89 30.02 2.71
C GLY A 149 17.02 29.39 1.33
N THR A 150 17.26 28.07 1.34
CA THR A 150 17.27 27.26 0.12
C THR A 150 15.93 26.58 -0.04
N TYR A 151 15.25 26.90 -1.14
CA TYR A 151 13.97 26.34 -1.50
C TYR A 151 14.14 25.18 -2.46
N ARG A 152 13.21 24.23 -2.41
CA ARG A 152 13.18 23.04 -3.26
C ARG A 152 11.90 23.01 -4.08
N ILE A 153 12.06 22.92 -5.39
CA ILE A 153 10.99 22.66 -6.35
C ILE A 153 11.02 21.16 -6.67
N VAL A 154 9.87 20.51 -6.54
CA VAL A 154 9.65 19.12 -6.95
C VAL A 154 8.58 19.13 -8.02
N ILE A 155 8.90 18.56 -9.19
CA ILE A 155 7.98 18.39 -10.31
C ILE A 155 7.85 16.90 -10.55
N GLU A 156 6.63 16.39 -10.48
CA GLU A 156 6.29 14.98 -10.67
C GLU A 156 5.11 14.92 -11.65
N GLY A 157 5.13 13.97 -12.58
CA GLY A 157 4.09 13.87 -13.61
C GLY A 157 4.17 12.59 -14.42
N ILE A 158 3.23 12.45 -15.35
CA ILE A 158 3.11 11.34 -16.28
C ILE A 158 2.86 11.90 -17.69
N ASP A 159 3.43 11.32 -18.73
CA ASP A 159 3.12 11.67 -20.12
C ASP A 159 1.90 10.89 -20.68
N ALA A 160 1.56 11.14 -21.94
CA ALA A 160 0.39 10.53 -22.58
C ALA A 160 0.56 9.01 -22.79
N GLU A 161 1.80 8.54 -22.87
CA GLU A 161 2.18 7.14 -23.02
C GLU A 161 2.26 6.40 -21.67
N GLY A 162 2.13 7.12 -20.55
CA GLY A 162 2.13 6.57 -19.21
C GLY A 162 3.51 6.53 -18.53
N ASN A 163 4.54 7.18 -19.11
CA ASN A 163 5.86 7.24 -18.51
C ASN A 163 5.87 8.25 -17.36
N LEU A 164 6.43 7.84 -16.22
CA LEU A 164 6.57 8.68 -15.04
C LEU A 164 7.83 9.55 -15.14
N ALA A 165 7.70 10.82 -14.76
CA ALA A 165 8.80 11.77 -14.68
C ALA A 165 8.87 12.42 -13.31
N ARG A 166 10.10 12.66 -12.83
CA ARG A 166 10.38 13.40 -11.59
C ARG A 166 11.61 14.27 -11.77
N LYS A 167 11.51 15.53 -11.34
CA LYS A 167 12.62 16.47 -11.31
C LYS A 167 12.63 17.26 -10.01
N VAL A 168 13.82 17.39 -9.43
CA VAL A 168 14.04 18.19 -8.22
C VAL A 168 15.05 19.27 -8.53
N VAL A 169 14.72 20.51 -8.19
CA VAL A 169 15.57 21.69 -8.39
C VAL A 169 15.60 22.48 -7.08
N THR A 170 16.72 23.12 -6.78
CA THR A 170 16.83 24.02 -5.64
C THR A 170 17.25 25.41 -6.08
N TYR A 171 16.81 26.43 -5.34
CA TYR A 171 17.23 27.82 -5.54
C TYR A 171 17.31 28.53 -4.19
N LYS A 172 18.06 29.64 -4.14
CA LYS A 172 18.21 30.44 -2.91
C LYS A 172 17.35 31.69 -2.99
N VAL A 173 16.70 31.99 -1.87
CA VAL A 173 16.08 33.29 -1.59
C VAL A 173 16.98 33.99 -0.60
N ASN A 174 17.45 35.18 -0.98
CA ASN A 174 18.35 36.03 -0.19
C ASN A 174 17.59 37.20 0.40
#